data_AF-A0A7S1VBA7-F1
#
_entry.id   AF-A0A7S1VBA7-F1
#
_cell.length_a   1.000
_cell.length_b   1.000
_cell.length_c   1.000
_cell.angle_alpha   90.00
_cell.angle_beta   90.00
_cell.angle_gamma   90.00
#
_symmetry.space_group_name_H-M   'P 1'
#
loop_
_entity.id
_entity.type
_entity.pdbx_description
1 polymer ?
#
loop_
_entity_poly.entity_id
_entity_poly.type
_entity_poly.pdbx_seq_one_letter_code
_entity_poly.pdbx_strand_id
1 'polypeptide(L)'
;VEAAALLKGTTALAEALTKSSAKVETMYLIATGLNNACSEVFFSRLGNMSSLREIGYREQPITDEGLTSIADGVGDCPTLRGLSYSVQAVEGDDDHQRMIDK
;
A
#
# COMPACT_ATOMS: atom_id res chain seq x y z
N VAL A 1 -12.14 -10.37 5.11
CA VAL A 1 -12.88 -9.22 4.53
C VAL A 1 -13.07 -9.51 3.05
N GLU A 2 -14.27 -9.33 2.52
CA GLU A 2 -14.53 -9.52 1.09
C GLU A 2 -13.77 -8.44 0.30
N ALA A 3 -13.03 -8.81 -0.76
CA ALA A 3 -12.14 -7.89 -1.48
C ALA A 3 -12.85 -6.61 -1.97
N ALA A 4 -14.14 -6.70 -2.30
CA ALA A 4 -14.97 -5.57 -2.70
C ALA A 4 -15.22 -4.56 -1.57
N ALA A 5 -15.45 -5.04 -0.33
CA ALA A 5 -15.66 -4.19 0.82
C ALA A 5 -14.38 -3.42 1.19
N LEU A 6 -13.24 -4.09 1.08
CA LEU A 6 -11.94 -3.47 1.28
C LEU A 6 -11.68 -2.36 0.27
N LEU A 7 -11.89 -2.62 -1.03
CA LEU A 7 -11.71 -1.63 -2.08
C LEU A 7 -12.60 -0.40 -1.86
N LYS A 8 -13.85 -0.61 -1.46
CA LYS A 8 -14.79 0.48 -1.13
C LYS A 8 -14.29 1.33 0.03
N GLY A 9 -13.81 0.70 1.10
CA GLY A 9 -13.24 1.40 2.26
C GLY A 9 -12.00 2.21 1.90
N THR A 10 -11.07 1.60 1.16
CA THR A 10 -9.84 2.24 0.68
C THR A 10 -10.14 3.45 -0.22
N THR A 11 -11.11 3.29 -1.14
CA THR A 11 -11.55 4.38 -2.02
C THR A 11 -12.12 5.55 -1.22
N ALA A 12 -13.01 5.25 -0.26
CA ALA A 12 -13.61 6.29 0.57
C ALA A 12 -12.56 7.03 1.42
N LEU A 13 -11.56 6.31 1.95
CA LEU A 13 -10.46 6.91 2.68
C LEU A 13 -9.61 7.83 1.79
N ALA A 14 -9.22 7.37 0.59
CA ALA A 14 -8.45 8.18 -0.35
C ALA A 14 -9.21 9.46 -0.76
N GLU A 15 -10.52 9.35 -0.98
CA GLU A 15 -11.36 10.51 -1.27
C GLU A 15 -11.49 11.48 -0.11
N ALA A 16 -11.62 10.96 1.12
CA ALA A 16 -11.67 11.81 2.30
C ALA A 16 -10.35 12.57 2.47
N LEU A 17 -9.19 11.91 2.30
CA LEU A 17 -7.87 12.52 2.45
C LEU A 17 -7.59 13.61 1.42
N THR A 18 -7.99 13.38 0.17
CA THR A 18 -7.81 14.37 -0.92
C THR A 18 -8.74 15.58 -0.78
N LYS A 19 -9.92 15.41 -0.19
CA LYS A 19 -10.88 16.50 0.05
C LYS A 19 -10.70 17.20 1.40
N SER A 20 -9.95 16.60 2.32
CA SER A 20 -9.78 17.12 3.66
C SER A 20 -8.88 18.35 3.67
N SER A 21 -9.27 19.37 4.45
CA SER A 21 -8.37 20.48 4.81
C SER A 21 -7.35 20.08 5.88
N ALA A 22 -7.49 18.88 6.45
CA ALA A 22 -6.54 18.34 7.41
C ALA A 22 -5.21 18.07 6.70
N LYS A 23 -4.14 18.70 7.20
CA LYS A 23 -2.77 18.51 6.74
C LYS A 23 -2.24 17.20 7.31
N VAL A 24 -2.73 16.07 6.82
CA VAL A 24 -2.22 14.76 7.23
C VAL A 24 -0.78 14.65 6.75
N GLU A 25 0.17 14.78 7.67
CA GLU A 25 1.60 14.70 7.36
C GLU A 25 2.15 13.27 7.48
N THR A 26 1.57 12.45 8.34
CA THR A 26 2.03 11.08 8.60
C THR A 26 0.87 10.11 8.60
N MET A 27 1.02 8.98 7.91
CA MET A 27 0.00 7.92 7.83
C MET A 27 0.62 6.53 7.98
N TYR A 28 0.01 5.69 8.82
CA TYR A 28 0.39 4.28 8.98
C TYR A 28 -0.80 3.37 8.73
N LEU A 29 -0.64 2.41 7.80
CA LEU A 29 -1.63 1.42 7.40
C LEU A 29 -1.10 0.03 7.76
N ILE A 30 -1.54 -0.51 8.90
CA ILE A 30 -1.02 -1.77 9.45
C ILE A 30 -2.12 -2.82 9.44
N ALA A 31 -1.85 -3.99 8.84
CA ALA A 31 -2.77 -5.12 8.79
C ALA A 31 -4.20 -4.76 8.33
N THR A 32 -4.31 -3.78 7.44
CA THR A 32 -5.60 -3.29 6.92
C THR A 32 -6.14 -4.18 5.80
N GLY A 33 -5.30 -5.06 5.25
CA GLY A 33 -5.63 -5.98 4.17
C GLY A 33 -5.46 -5.39 2.78
N LEU A 34 -4.84 -4.20 2.63
CA LEU A 34 -4.56 -3.56 1.35
C LEU A 34 -3.92 -4.56 0.39
N ASN A 35 -4.59 -4.79 -0.72
CA ASN A 35 -4.11 -5.62 -1.82
C ASN A 35 -3.69 -4.75 -3.01
N ASN A 36 -3.32 -5.37 -4.13
CA ASN A 36 -2.89 -4.65 -5.34
C ASN A 36 -3.94 -3.63 -5.82
N ALA A 37 -5.20 -4.04 -5.95
CA ALA A 37 -6.28 -3.15 -6.40
C ALA A 37 -6.51 -1.97 -5.46
N CYS A 38 -6.43 -2.21 -4.14
CA CYS A 38 -6.49 -1.13 -3.16
C CYS A 38 -5.29 -0.19 -3.28
N SER A 39 -4.09 -0.73 -3.50
CA SER A 39 -2.86 0.05 -3.65
C SER A 39 -2.92 0.96 -4.87
N GLU A 40 -3.37 0.45 -6.01
CA GLU A 40 -3.58 1.26 -7.22
C GLU A 40 -4.52 2.45 -6.96
N VAL A 41 -5.70 2.20 -6.39
CA VAL A 41 -6.68 3.26 -6.12
C VAL A 41 -6.19 4.25 -5.06
N PHE A 42 -5.54 3.75 -4.01
CA PHE A 42 -5.08 4.59 -2.91
C PHE A 42 -3.91 5.48 -3.34
N PHE A 43 -2.90 4.90 -4.00
CA PHE A 43 -1.67 5.59 -4.35
C PHE A 43 -1.81 6.52 -5.56
N SER A 44 -2.66 6.18 -6.55
CA SER A 44 -3.02 7.12 -7.63
C SER A 44 -3.69 8.40 -7.15
N ARG A 45 -4.35 8.37 -5.98
CA ARG A 45 -5.01 9.54 -5.37
C ARG A 45 -4.08 10.30 -4.42
N LEU A 46 -3.14 9.59 -3.79
CA LEU A 46 -2.13 10.14 -2.89
C LEU A 46 -1.18 11.11 -3.57
N GLY A 47 -0.82 10.91 -4.84
CA GLY A 47 0.08 11.79 -5.59
C GLY A 47 -0.30 13.28 -5.52
N ASN A 48 -1.57 13.59 -5.29
CA ASN A 48 -2.05 14.97 -5.17
C ASN A 48 -1.99 15.56 -3.75
N MET A 49 -1.54 14.79 -2.75
CA MET A 49 -1.46 15.27 -1.37
C MET A 49 -0.22 16.14 -1.16
N SER A 50 -0.44 17.45 -1.06
CA SER A 50 0.64 18.43 -0.84
C SER A 50 1.17 18.48 0.59
N SER A 51 0.54 17.77 1.55
CA SER A 51 0.92 17.81 2.97
C SER A 51 1.57 16.53 3.48
N LEU A 52 1.46 15.41 2.76
CA LEU A 52 1.93 14.13 3.26
C LEU A 52 3.46 14.04 3.17
N ARG A 53 4.10 13.76 4.31
CA ARG A 53 5.55 13.67 4.46
C ARG A 53 6.02 12.24 4.69
N GLU A 54 5.22 11.46 5.40
CA GLU A 54 5.55 10.10 5.79
C GLU A 54 4.39 9.15 5.55
N ILE A 55 4.66 8.03 4.89
CA ILE A 55 3.70 6.94 4.74
C ILE A 55 4.35 5.61 5.10
N GLY A 56 3.64 4.84 5.92
CA GLY A 56 4.04 3.51 6.33
C GLY A 56 2.95 2.49 6.04
N TYR A 57 3.31 1.33 5.50
CA TYR A 57 2.40 0.19 5.39
C TYR A 57 3.08 -1.12 5.81
N ARG A 58 2.41 -1.90 6.66
CA ARG A 58 2.97 -3.12 7.26
C ARG A 58 1.93 -4.22 7.22
N GLU A 59 2.38 -5.45 6.99
CA GLU A 59 1.54 -6.65 7.03
C GLU A 59 0.35 -6.55 6.07
N GLN A 60 0.66 -6.22 4.81
CA GLN A 60 -0.34 -6.08 3.75
C GLN A 60 -0.13 -7.18 2.70
N PRO A 61 -1.19 -7.76 2.13
CA PRO A 61 -1.12 -8.73 1.03
C PRO A 61 -0.84 -8.04 -0.32
N ILE A 62 0.27 -7.31 -0.40
CA ILE A 62 0.72 -6.54 -1.58
C ILE A 62 1.82 -7.34 -2.27
N THR A 63 1.65 -7.59 -3.56
CA THR A 63 2.69 -8.24 -4.39
C THR A 63 3.52 -7.20 -5.13
N ASP A 64 4.49 -7.64 -5.94
CA ASP A 64 5.33 -6.75 -6.77
C ASP A 64 4.52 -5.83 -7.69
N GLU A 65 3.36 -6.30 -8.18
CA GLU A 65 2.43 -5.49 -8.98
C GLU A 65 1.88 -4.32 -8.15
N GLY A 66 1.41 -4.59 -6.93
CA GLY A 66 0.92 -3.55 -6.03
C GLY A 66 2.04 -2.59 -5.59
N LEU A 67 3.27 -3.08 -5.41
CA LEU A 67 4.44 -2.24 -5.15
C LEU A 67 4.77 -1.30 -6.31
N THR A 68 4.54 -1.72 -7.56
CA THR A 68 4.70 -0.86 -8.74
C THR A 68 3.71 0.30 -8.69
N SER A 69 2.43 0.02 -8.39
CA SER A 69 1.42 1.07 -8.23
C SER A 69 1.74 2.04 -7.09
N ILE A 70 2.35 1.54 -6.02
CA ILE A 70 2.81 2.37 -4.90
C ILE A 70 3.95 3.28 -5.33
N ALA A 71 4.95 2.74 -6.05
CA ALA A 71 6.09 3.50 -6.53
C ALA A 71 5.65 4.66 -7.43
N ASP A 72 4.71 4.40 -8.35
CA ASP A 72 4.16 5.44 -9.23
C ASP A 72 3.46 6.55 -8.43
N GLY A 73 2.53 6.20 -7.54
CA GLY A 73 1.79 7.21 -6.75
C GLY A 73 2.65 7.96 -5.73
N VAL A 74 3.70 7.33 -5.21
CA VAL A 74 4.69 7.98 -4.34
C VAL A 74 5.54 8.97 -5.15
N GLY A 75 5.93 8.62 -6.38
CA GLY A 75 6.69 9.51 -7.27
C GLY A 75 5.99 10.84 -7.53
N ASP A 76 4.66 10.84 -7.51
CA ASP A 76 3.84 12.02 -7.70
C ASP A 76 3.66 12.89 -6.45
N CYS A 77 3.98 12.39 -5.24
CA CYS A 77 3.83 13.13 -3.99
C CYS A 77 5.00 14.11 -3.75
N PRO A 78 4.82 15.44 -3.92
CA PRO A 78 5.94 16.38 -3.92
C PRO A 78 6.57 16.61 -2.54
N THR A 79 5.87 16.25 -1.46
CA THR A 79 6.30 16.50 -0.09
C THR A 79 6.70 15.24 0.67
N LEU A 80 6.55 14.06 0.07
CA LEU A 80 6.89 12.81 0.72
C LEU A 80 8.41 12.71 0.89
N ARG A 81 8.83 12.36 2.11
CA ARG A 81 10.25 12.22 2.51
C ARG A 81 10.53 10.91 3.23
N GLY A 82 9.49 10.23 3.73
CA GLY A 82 9.59 8.95 4.39
C GLY A 82 8.62 7.93 3.80
N LEU A 83 9.15 6.78 3.40
CA LEU A 83 8.39 5.60 2.99
C LEU A 83 8.89 4.41 3.80
N SER A 84 8.01 3.80 4.60
CA SER A 84 8.33 2.59 5.35
C SER A 84 7.41 1.46 4.91
N TYR A 85 7.96 0.31 4.57
CA TYR A 85 7.14 -0.86 4.32
C TYR A 85 7.75 -2.14 4.87
N SER A 86 6.89 -3.13 5.12
CA SER A 86 7.33 -4.49 5.37
C SER A 86 6.38 -5.46 4.69
N VAL A 87 6.95 -6.39 3.95
CA VAL A 87 6.23 -7.53 3.39
C VAL A 87 5.70 -8.40 4.52
N GLN A 88 4.44 -8.83 4.38
CA GLN A 88 3.96 -9.96 5.15
C GLN A 88 4.74 -11.17 4.63
N ALA A 89 5.46 -11.88 5.50
CA ALA A 89 6.08 -13.13 5.11
C ALA A 89 4.95 -14.05 4.61
N VAL A 90 4.89 -14.26 3.30
CA VAL A 90 4.26 -15.47 2.78
C VAL A 90 5.10 -16.60 3.36
N GLU A 91 4.53 -17.40 4.25
CA GLU A 91 5.12 -18.69 4.61
C GLU A 91 5.46 -19.36 3.28
N GLY A 92 6.77 -19.46 3.03
CA GLY A 92 7.27 -19.95 1.77
C GLY A 92 6.82 -21.40 1.58
N ASP A 93 6.50 -21.74 0.34
CA ASP A 93 6.54 -23.13 -0.11
C ASP A 93 7.93 -23.71 0.21
N ASP A 94 8.05 -24.37 1.35
CA ASP A 94 9.21 -25.19 1.77
C ASP A 94 9.35 -26.48 0.92
N ASP A 95 8.83 -26.51 -0.32
CA ASP A 95 8.81 -27.72 -1.18
C ASP A 95 9.73 -27.64 -2.42
N HIS A 96 10.62 -26.64 -2.51
CA HIS A 96 11.64 -26.57 -3.57
C HIS A 96 13.08 -26.90 -3.13
N GLN A 97 13.24 -27.66 -2.05
CA GLN A 97 14.50 -28.35 -1.72
C GLN A 97 14.46 -29.88 -1.95
N ARG A 98 13.70 -30.36 -2.95
CA ARG A 98 13.91 -31.70 -3.55
C ARG A 98 14.51 -31.59 -4.95
N MET A 99 15.68 -30.95 -5.04
CA MET A 99 16.60 -31.20 -6.14
C MET A 99 17.62 -32.26 -5.70
N ILE A 100 17.69 -33.33 -6.50
CA ILE A 100 18.89 -34.13 -6.75
C ILE A 100 19.36 -34.98 -5.56
N ASP A 101 18.69 -36.12 -5.38
CA ASP A 101 19.36 -37.38 -5.05
C ASP A 101 18.46 -38.54 -5.51
N LYS A 102 18.68 -38.99 -6.75
CA LYS A 102 18.55 -40.36 -7.24
C LYS A 102 19.05 -40.45 -8.68
#